data_AF-A8Y2N5-F1
#
_entry.id   AF-A8Y2N5-F1
#
_cell.length_a   1.000
_cell.length_b   1.000
_cell.length_c   1.000
_cell.angle_alpha   90.00
_cell.angle_beta   90.00
_cell.angle_gamma   90.00
#
_symmetry.space_group_name_H-M   'P 1'
#
loop_
_entity.id
_entity.type
_entity.pdbx_description
1 polymer ?
#
loop_
_entity_poly.entity_id
_entity_poly.type
_entity_poly.pdbx_seq_one_letter_code
_entity_poly.pdbx_strand_id
1 'polypeptide(L)'
;MKSIKEAARVSMITKRLFASKMPGRFEGKFYNDMGANRSSIPIGFAGRPEHIAKTIAFLADRDSSEYIIGQNIVADGGTTLVLGIHANVLNSLSNSSFKK
;
A
#
# COMPACT_ATOMS: atom_id res chain seq x y z
N MET A 1 -21.11 -6.71 28.90
CA MET A 1 -20.03 -7.21 28.03
C MET A 1 -19.51 -6.06 27.15
N LYS A 2 -18.56 -5.29 27.67
CA LYS A 2 -17.87 -4.19 26.96
C LYS A 2 -16.41 -4.66 26.80
N SER A 3 -15.97 -5.11 25.62
CA SER A 3 -14.52 -5.11 25.28
C SER A 3 -14.12 -5.63 23.90
N ILE A 4 -14.95 -6.33 23.12
CA ILE A 4 -14.50 -6.83 21.79
C ILE A 4 -14.58 -5.74 20.69
N LYS A 5 -14.75 -4.46 21.06
CA LYS A 5 -14.77 -3.35 20.09
C LYS A 5 -13.37 -2.94 19.61
N GLU A 6 -12.31 -3.50 20.17
CA GLU A 6 -10.93 -3.11 19.87
C GLU A 6 -10.13 -4.28 19.31
N ALA A 7 -9.25 -3.96 18.36
CA ALA A 7 -8.18 -4.81 17.80
C ALA A 7 -8.45 -5.52 16.47
N ALA A 8 -9.07 -4.84 15.50
CA ALA A 8 -8.52 -4.91 14.14
C ALA A 8 -7.59 -3.71 13.96
N ARG A 9 -6.30 -3.95 13.73
CA ARG A 9 -5.35 -2.89 13.39
C ARG A 9 -5.19 -2.89 11.87
N VAL A 10 -5.32 -1.74 11.23
CA VAL A 10 -4.98 -1.57 9.81
C VAL A 10 -3.64 -0.87 9.74
N SER A 11 -2.64 -1.55 9.20
CA SER A 11 -1.34 -0.96 8.91
C SER A 11 -1.26 -0.65 7.43
N MET A 12 -1.12 0.63 7.10
CA MET A 12 -0.65 1.02 5.78
C MET A 12 0.85 1.29 5.90
N ILE A 13 1.69 0.45 5.31
CA ILE A 13 3.15 0.67 5.31
C ILE A 13 3.53 1.85 4.41
N THR A 14 2.65 2.23 3.48
CA THR A 14 2.68 3.52 2.77
C THR A 14 2.34 4.72 3.67
N LYS A 15 2.29 4.58 5.01
CA LYS A 15 2.04 5.65 5.99
C LYS A 15 2.94 6.89 5.85
N ARG A 16 4.02 6.81 5.06
CA ARG A 16 4.91 7.94 4.75
C ARG A 16 4.66 8.61 3.40
N LEU A 17 3.66 8.14 2.66
CA LEU A 17 3.18 8.65 1.37
C LEU A 17 1.66 8.80 1.42
N PHE A 18 1.13 9.42 2.48
CA PHE A 18 -0.11 10.16 2.30
C PHE A 18 0.23 11.51 1.72
N ALA A 19 -0.43 11.91 0.64
CA ALA A 19 -0.26 13.20 -0.04
C ALA A 19 -0.65 14.41 0.84
N SER A 20 -0.84 14.23 2.14
CA SER A 20 -1.37 15.23 3.04
C SER A 20 -0.30 16.02 3.82
N LYS A 21 1.01 15.75 3.65
CA LYS A 21 2.07 16.55 4.30
C LYS A 21 3.51 16.29 3.78
N MET A 22 3.80 16.55 2.50
CA MET A 22 5.20 16.69 2.06
C MET A 22 5.45 18.16 1.67
N PRO A 23 6.22 18.96 2.41
CA PRO A 23 6.34 20.37 2.07
C PRO A 23 6.92 20.61 0.66
N GLY A 24 6.15 21.26 -0.22
CA GLY A 24 6.63 21.90 -1.45
C GLY A 24 6.49 21.11 -2.77
N ARG A 25 7.33 21.46 -3.75
CA ARG A 25 7.28 21.09 -5.19
C ARG A 25 7.30 19.58 -5.51
N PHE A 26 7.37 18.71 -4.51
CA PHE A 26 7.51 17.26 -4.64
C PHE A 26 6.20 16.48 -4.42
N GLU A 27 5.12 17.11 -3.92
CA GLU A 27 3.87 16.42 -3.54
C GLU A 27 3.13 15.72 -4.69
N GLY A 28 3.05 16.32 -5.87
CA GLY A 28 2.33 15.69 -6.98
C GLY A 28 3.19 14.66 -7.72
N LYS A 29 4.43 15.06 -8.03
CA LYS A 29 5.32 14.30 -8.90
C LYS A 29 5.84 13.04 -8.22
N PHE A 30 6.21 13.11 -6.95
CA PHE A 30 6.76 11.95 -6.23
C PHE A 30 5.77 10.80 -6.13
N TYR A 31 4.50 11.09 -5.83
CA TYR A 31 3.46 10.08 -5.66
C TYR A 31 3.05 9.45 -6.98
N ASN A 32 2.98 10.26 -8.04
CA ASN A 32 2.74 9.75 -9.40
C ASN A 32 3.90 8.87 -9.87
N ASP A 33 5.14 9.30 -9.67
CA ASP A 33 6.33 8.53 -10.05
C ASP A 33 6.42 7.21 -9.26
N MET A 34 6.12 7.23 -7.96
CA MET A 34 6.10 6.01 -7.14
C MET A 34 4.97 5.07 -7.52
N GLY A 35 3.78 5.61 -7.78
CA GLY A 35 2.63 4.84 -8.25
C GLY A 35 2.91 4.17 -9.59
N ALA A 36 3.54 4.89 -10.52
CA ALA A 36 3.91 4.35 -11.83
C ALA A 36 4.98 3.24 -11.75
N ASN A 37 5.84 3.27 -10.71
CA ASN A 37 6.87 2.26 -10.51
C ASN A 37 6.29 0.98 -9.88
N ARG A 38 5.97 -0.01 -10.72
CA ARG A 38 5.45 -1.32 -10.28
C ARG A 38 6.42 -2.13 -9.42
N SER A 39 7.72 -1.83 -9.50
CA SER A 39 8.73 -2.41 -8.60
C SER A 39 8.70 -1.79 -7.20
N SER A 40 7.93 -0.72 -6.98
CA SER A 40 7.69 -0.13 -5.67
C SER A 40 6.25 -0.33 -5.23
N ILE A 41 5.28 -0.02 -6.10
CA ILE A 41 3.86 -0.22 -5.83
C ILE A 41 3.25 -1.06 -6.96
N PRO A 42 3.16 -2.40 -6.80
CA PRO A 42 2.68 -3.30 -7.84
C PRO A 42 1.32 -2.96 -8.44
N ILE A 43 0.39 -2.42 -7.63
CA ILE A 43 -0.94 -2.01 -8.10
C ILE A 43 -0.91 -0.85 -9.12
N GLY A 44 0.20 -0.13 -9.24
CA GLY A 44 0.40 0.87 -10.29
C GLY A 44 -0.15 2.27 -9.98
N PHE A 45 -0.52 2.56 -8.73
CA PHE A 45 -0.89 3.91 -8.30
C PHE A 45 -0.64 4.12 -6.80
N ALA A 46 -0.42 5.38 -6.39
CA ALA A 46 -0.26 5.71 -4.99
C ALA A 46 -1.57 5.55 -4.20
N GLY A 47 -1.50 4.91 -3.04
CA GLY A 47 -2.65 4.75 -2.15
C GLY A 47 -3.22 6.11 -1.72
N ARG A 48 -4.55 6.20 -1.64
CA ARG A 48 -5.28 7.39 -1.20
C ARG A 48 -6.03 7.09 0.11
N PRO A 49 -6.36 8.12 0.93
CA PRO A 49 -7.13 7.93 2.16
C PRO A 49 -8.40 7.09 1.98
N GLU A 50 -9.10 7.24 0.85
CA GLU A 50 -10.35 6.53 0.55
C GLU A 50 -10.13 5.02 0.43
N HIS A 51 -8.95 4.58 -0.02
CA HIS A 51 -8.64 3.14 -0.11
C HIS A 51 -8.54 2.51 1.29
N ILE A 52 -7.98 3.23 2.26
CA ILE A 52 -7.88 2.77 3.65
C ILE A 52 -9.20 2.93 4.39
N ALA A 53 -9.94 4.01 4.15
CA ALA A 53 -11.26 4.23 4.74
C ALA A 53 -12.22 3.07 4.41
N LYS A 54 -12.17 2.54 3.17
CA LYS A 54 -12.94 1.36 2.79
C LYS A 54 -12.53 0.10 3.56
N THR A 55 -11.24 -0.14 3.76
CA THR A 55 -10.76 -1.27 4.59
C THR A 55 -11.23 -1.12 6.05
N ILE A 56 -11.17 0.09 6.60
CA ILE A 56 -11.67 0.36 7.96
C ILE A 56 -13.18 0.15 8.04
N ALA A 57 -13.94 0.64 7.06
CA ALA A 57 -15.39 0.46 7.00
C ALA A 57 -15.76 -1.04 6.93
N PHE A 58 -15.05 -1.83 6.13
CA PHE A 58 -15.22 -3.29 6.08
C PHE A 58 -14.95 -3.95 7.44
N LEU A 59 -13.87 -3.58 8.13
CA LEU A 59 -13.53 -4.14 9.45
C LEU A 59 -14.44 -3.66 10.58
N ALA A 60 -15.15 -2.54 10.39
CA ALA A 60 -16.14 -2.04 11.31
C ALA A 60 -17.49 -2.76 11.14
N ASP A 61 -17.75 -3.32 9.96
CA ASP A 61 -18.93 -4.12 9.66
C ASP A 61 -18.75 -5.55 10.15
N ARG A 62 -19.42 -5.88 11.25
CA ARG A 62 -19.31 -7.22 11.85
C ARG A 62 -19.92 -8.32 10.99
N ASP A 63 -20.95 -8.03 10.20
CA ASP A 63 -21.57 -9.05 9.36
C ASP A 63 -20.59 -9.51 8.25
N SER A 64 -19.76 -8.58 7.78
CA SER A 64 -18.75 -8.84 6.76
C SER A 64 -17.40 -9.32 7.30
N SER A 65 -17.07 -9.04 8.57
CA SER A 65 -15.74 -9.28 9.13
C SER A 65 -15.70 -10.00 10.48
N GLU A 66 -16.78 -10.69 10.89
CA GLU A 66 -16.90 -11.34 12.21
C GLU A 66 -15.76 -12.29 12.57
N TYR A 67 -15.13 -12.93 11.57
CA TYR A 67 -14.06 -13.89 11.76
C TYR A 67 -12.64 -13.29 11.75
N ILE A 68 -12.52 -11.99 11.51
CA ILE A 68 -11.23 -11.29 11.44
C ILE A 68 -10.98 -10.59 12.78
N ILE A 69 -10.40 -11.32 13.74
CA ILE A 69 -10.14 -10.84 15.09
C ILE A 69 -8.64 -10.85 15.39
N GLY A 70 -8.15 -9.76 15.99
CA GLY A 70 -6.74 -9.64 16.44
C GLY A 70 -5.73 -9.53 15.30
N GLN A 71 -6.17 -9.37 14.06
CA GLN A 71 -5.30 -9.32 12.89
C GLN A 71 -4.82 -7.90 12.58
N ASN A 72 -3.63 -7.83 11.97
CA ASN A 72 -3.10 -6.61 11.37
C ASN A 72 -3.25 -6.67 9.85
N ILE A 73 -4.19 -5.93 9.29
CA ILE A 73 -4.45 -5.93 7.85
C ILE A 73 -3.50 -4.94 7.16
N VAL A 74 -2.72 -5.44 6.20
CA VAL A 74 -1.80 -4.64 5.40
C VAL A 74 -2.48 -4.20 4.11
N ALA A 75 -2.62 -2.90 3.90
CA ALA A 75 -3.23 -2.31 2.71
C ALA A 75 -2.25 -1.33 2.02
N ASP A 76 -1.31 -1.85 1.23
CA ASP A 76 -0.17 -1.09 0.70
C ASP A 76 0.08 -1.25 -0.82
N GLY A 77 -0.89 -1.81 -1.55
CA GLY A 77 -0.78 -2.02 -3.00
C GLY A 77 0.26 -3.07 -3.41
N GLY A 78 0.69 -3.94 -2.49
CA GLY A 78 1.66 -5.01 -2.73
C GLY A 78 3.10 -4.62 -2.42
N THR A 79 3.34 -3.42 -1.89
CA THR A 79 4.69 -2.89 -1.60
C THR A 79 5.49 -3.85 -0.70
N THR A 80 4.89 -4.37 0.36
CA THR A 80 5.55 -5.28 1.32
C THR A 80 5.97 -6.61 0.69
N LEU A 81 5.32 -7.03 -0.41
CA LEU A 81 5.66 -8.27 -1.11
C LEU A 81 6.88 -8.11 -2.03
N VAL A 82 7.30 -6.89 -2.31
CA VAL A 82 8.45 -6.63 -3.18
C VAL A 82 9.73 -6.58 -2.36
N LEU A 83 10.54 -7.63 -2.48
CA LEU A 83 11.92 -7.62 -1.98
C LEU A 83 12.79 -6.64 -2.79
N GLY A 84 13.75 -6.00 -2.12
CA GLY A 84 14.66 -5.03 -2.77
C GLY A 84 15.43 -5.59 -3.97
N ILE A 85 15.67 -6.90 -4.02
CA ILE A 85 16.30 -7.57 -5.18
C ILE A 85 15.40 -7.56 -6.42
N HIS A 86 14.07 -7.64 -6.27
CA HIS A 86 13.13 -7.65 -7.39
C HIS A 86 13.05 -6.28 -8.07
N ALA A 87 13.30 -5.19 -7.33
CA ALA A 87 13.39 -3.86 -7.90
C ALA A 87 14.55 -3.71 -8.89
N ASN A 88 15.66 -4.41 -8.66
CA ASN A 88 16.82 -4.41 -9.55
C ASN A 88 16.68 -5.42 -10.70
N VAL A 89 16.07 -6.60 -10.47
CA VAL A 89 15.95 -7.65 -11.48
C VAL A 89 14.98 -7.26 -12.60
N LEU A 90 13.83 -6.64 -12.30
CA LEU A 90 12.91 -6.19 -13.36
C LEU A 90 13.53 -5.10 -14.23
N ASN A 91 14.29 -4.19 -13.62
CA ASN A 91 15.04 -3.16 -14.36
C ASN A 91 16.19 -3.73 -15.18
N SER A 92 16.91 -4.74 -14.65
CA SER A 92 17.99 -5.38 -15.40
C SER A 92 17.47 -6.22 -16.55
N LEU A 93 16.34 -6.93 -16.38
CA LEU A 93 15.70 -7.73 -17.43
C LEU A 93 15.10 -6.88 -18.56
N SER A 94 14.49 -5.73 -18.21
CA SER A 94 14.04 -4.71 -19.17
C SER A 94 15.21 -4.16 -20.00
N ASN A 95 16.36 -3.90 -19.36
CA ASN A 95 17.55 -3.38 -20.03
C ASN A 95 18.39 -4.47 -20.72
N SER A 96 18.16 -5.74 -20.39
CA SER A 96 18.85 -6.89 -20.97
C SER A 96 17.99 -7.63 -22.00
N SER A 97 16.97 -6.99 -22.58
CA SER A 97 16.45 -7.41 -23.88
C SER A 97 17.61 -7.39 -24.87
N PHE A 98 18.20 -8.57 -25.04
CA PHE A 98 18.93 -9.09 -26.18
C PHE A 98 18.99 -8.08 -27.32
N LYS A 99 20.02 -7.23 -27.33
CA LYS A 99 20.49 -6.56 -28.55
C LYS A 99 20.86 -7.69 -29.51
N LYS A 100 19.91 -8.12 -30.33
CA LYS A 100 20.22 -8.62 -31.67
C LYS A 100 20.43 -7.41 -32.57
#